data_AF-A0A8S2WQC6-F1
#
_entry.id   AF-A0A8S2WQC6-F1
#
_cell.length_a   1.000
_cell.length_b   1.000
_cell.length_c   1.000
_cell.angle_alpha   90.00
_cell.angle_beta   90.00
_cell.angle_gamma   90.00
#
_symmetry.space_group_name_H-M   'P 1'
#
loop_
_entity.id
_entity.type
_entity.pdbx_description
1 polymer ?
#
loop_
_entity_poly.entity_id
_entity_poly.type
_entity_poly.pdbx_seq_one_letter_code
_entity_poly.pdbx_strand_id
1 'polypeptide(L)'
;TTPFNLLDIPAELTLVYSRIDAWDEQHTNQHLYESTQPVNSITEHFSLPDDINNYPFMKYIMSNTTCGAKWDRKLVPINEPFTTATFNEQQYQLALALFKLVNTNMFFSQ
;
A
#
# COMPACT_ATOMS: atom_id res chain seq x y z
N THR A 1 30.79 -24.52 13.88
CA THR A 1 29.43 -24.10 14.25
C THR A 1 29.33 -24.14 15.76
N THR A 2 29.43 -22.99 16.41
CA THR A 2 29.27 -22.88 17.87
C THR A 2 27.79 -23.11 18.23
N PRO A 3 27.47 -23.89 19.27
CA PRO A 3 26.08 -24.11 19.67
C PRO A 3 25.48 -22.77 20.13
N PHE A 4 24.42 -22.33 19.46
CA PHE A 4 23.65 -21.15 19.84
C PHE A 4 23.01 -21.40 21.21
N ASN A 5 23.31 -20.52 22.16
CA ASN A 5 22.84 -20.64 23.54
C ASN A 5 21.39 -20.13 23.61
N LEU A 6 20.43 -21.05 23.76
CA LEU A 6 19.00 -20.77 23.82
C LEU A 6 18.59 -19.87 25.01
N LEU A 7 19.50 -19.66 25.97
CA LEU A 7 19.26 -18.88 27.19
C LEU A 7 19.13 -17.36 26.97
N ASP A 8 19.53 -16.83 25.81
CA ASP A 8 19.53 -15.38 25.55
C ASP A 8 18.38 -14.91 24.64
N ILE A 9 17.41 -15.78 24.32
CA ILE A 9 16.30 -15.44 23.45
C ILE A 9 15.17 -14.79 24.28
N PRO A 10 14.74 -13.55 23.96
CA PRO A 10 13.57 -12.94 24.57
C PRO A 10 12.33 -13.82 24.43
N ALA A 11 11.46 -13.85 25.46
CA ALA A 11 10.31 -14.76 25.53
C ALA A 11 9.35 -14.60 24.33
N GLU A 12 9.30 -13.41 23.74
CA GLU A 12 8.49 -13.07 22.57
C GLU A 12 8.96 -13.81 21.31
N LEU A 13 10.23 -14.21 21.25
CA LEU A 13 10.86 -14.86 20.09
C LEU A 13 11.00 -16.37 20.26
N THR A 14 10.85 -16.92 21.47
CA THR A 14 10.92 -18.36 21.73
C THR A 14 9.90 -19.15 20.91
N LEU A 15 8.69 -18.60 20.73
CA LEU A 15 7.64 -19.21 19.91
C LEU A 15 7.95 -19.14 18.41
N VAL A 16 8.62 -18.08 17.95
CA VAL A 16 9.01 -17.95 16.55
C VAL A 16 10.13 -18.94 16.25
N TYR A 17 11.15 -19.02 17.11
CA TYR A 17 12.27 -19.94 16.97
C TYR A 17 11.85 -21.41 16.98
N SER A 18 10.91 -21.81 17.83
CA SER A 18 10.41 -23.19 17.84
C SER A 18 9.68 -23.60 16.56
N ARG A 19 9.24 -22.64 15.76
CA ARG A 19 8.56 -22.86 14.47
C ARG A 19 9.50 -22.81 13.27
N ILE A 20 10.72 -22.26 13.42
CA ILE A 20 11.71 -22.21 12.33
C ILE A 20 12.23 -23.61 12.02
N ASP A 21 12.52 -24.41 13.06
CA ASP A 21 12.99 -25.80 12.85
C ASP A 21 11.91 -26.72 12.26
N ALA A 22 10.63 -26.34 12.42
CA ALA A 22 9.47 -27.04 11.86
C ALA A 22 8.95 -26.40 10.56
N TRP A 23 9.64 -25.39 10.03
CA TRP A 23 9.22 -24.69 8.82
C TRP A 23 9.58 -25.52 7.59
N ASP A 24 8.57 -26.15 7.00
CA ASP A 24 8.67 -26.76 5.67
C ASP A 24 8.27 -25.72 4.62
N GLU A 25 9.20 -25.32 3.74
CA GLU A 25 8.95 -24.36 2.69
C GLU A 25 7.92 -24.94 1.69
N GLN A 26 6.64 -24.60 1.88
CA GLN A 26 5.55 -25.09 1.03
C GLN A 26 5.70 -24.73 -0.46
N HIS A 27 6.58 -23.77 -0.77
CA HIS A 27 6.91 -23.33 -2.11
C HIS A 27 8.41 -23.43 -2.35
N THR A 28 8.89 -24.65 -2.58
CA THR A 28 10.23 -24.83 -3.15
C THR A 28 10.24 -24.20 -4.55
N ASN A 29 11.40 -23.64 -4.94
CA ASN A 29 11.64 -22.97 -6.25
C ASN A 29 11.32 -23.83 -7.51
N GLN A 30 10.71 -25.01 -7.38
CA GLN A 30 10.40 -25.95 -8.45
C GLN A 30 9.41 -25.41 -9.51
N HIS A 31 8.66 -24.35 -9.21
CA HIS A 31 7.74 -23.71 -10.16
C HIS A 31 8.21 -22.34 -10.65
N LEU A 32 9.40 -21.89 -10.25
CA LEU A 32 9.99 -20.64 -10.75
C LEU A 32 10.75 -20.94 -12.03
N TYR A 33 10.18 -20.57 -13.16
CA TYR A 33 10.89 -20.52 -14.43
C TYR A 33 11.36 -19.09 -14.67
N GLU A 34 12.67 -18.91 -14.82
CA GLU A 34 13.21 -17.64 -15.28
C GLU A 34 12.74 -17.40 -16.72
N SER A 35 12.03 -16.30 -16.94
CA SER A 35 11.62 -15.90 -18.29
C SER A 35 12.88 -15.56 -19.10
N THR A 36 13.29 -16.46 -19.99
CA THR A 36 14.41 -16.26 -20.93
C THR A 36 14.03 -15.38 -22.12
N GLN A 37 12.75 -15.02 -22.28
CA GLN A 37 12.35 -14.06 -23.31
C GLN A 37 12.67 -12.63 -22.87
N PRO A 38 13.31 -11.82 -23.73
CA PRO A 38 13.42 -10.40 -23.50
C PRO A 38 12.01 -9.81 -23.42
N VAL A 39 11.72 -9.11 -22.32
CA VAL A 39 10.49 -8.36 -22.16
C VAL A 39 10.46 -7.31 -23.26
N ASN A 40 9.54 -7.44 -24.22
CA ASN A 40 9.36 -6.46 -25.27
C ASN A 40 9.01 -5.12 -24.60
N SER A 41 9.90 -4.13 -24.70
CA SER A 41 9.59 -2.78 -24.25
C SER A 41 8.46 -2.24 -25.13
N ILE A 42 7.27 -2.14 -24.56
CA ILE A 42 6.14 -1.44 -25.19
C ILE A 42 6.63 -0.01 -25.43
N THR A 43 6.94 0.29 -26.69
CA THR A 43 7.40 1.61 -27.11
C THR A 43 6.17 2.42 -27.47
N GLU A 44 5.25 2.53 -26.51
CA GLU A 44 4.10 3.42 -26.66
C GLU A 44 4.57 4.84 -26.34
N HIS A 45 4.52 5.71 -27.36
CA HIS A 45 4.71 7.13 -27.17
C HIS A 45 3.47 7.69 -26.50
N PHE A 46 3.45 7.68 -25.17
CA PHE A 46 2.41 8.35 -24.40
C PHE A 46 2.65 9.86 -24.45
N SER A 47 1.76 10.59 -25.11
CA SER A 47 1.66 12.04 -24.96
C SER A 47 0.58 12.38 -23.94
N LEU A 48 0.84 13.40 -23.12
CA LEU A 48 -0.21 13.96 -22.29
C LEU A 48 -1.28 14.63 -23.16
N PRO A 49 -2.56 14.65 -22.73
CA PRO A 49 -3.59 15.44 -23.38
C PRO A 49 -3.22 16.92 -23.44
N ASP A 50 -3.62 17.61 -24.51
CA ASP A 50 -3.33 19.03 -24.73
C ASP A 50 -3.88 19.95 -23.62
N ASP A 51 -4.90 19.48 -22.89
CA ASP A 51 -5.61 20.20 -21.84
C ASP A 51 -5.16 19.85 -20.41
N ILE A 52 -4.05 19.12 -20.23
CA ILE A 52 -3.57 18.69 -18.90
C ILE A 52 -3.41 19.86 -17.90
N ASN A 53 -3.09 21.05 -18.41
CA ASN A 53 -2.90 22.25 -17.61
C ASN A 53 -4.21 23.01 -17.30
N ASN A 54 -5.33 22.66 -17.92
CA ASN A 54 -6.62 23.33 -17.73
C ASN A 54 -7.31 22.92 -16.42
N TYR A 55 -6.97 21.74 -15.88
CA TYR A 55 -7.60 21.15 -14.70
C TYR A 55 -6.59 20.87 -13.58
N PRO A 56 -5.90 21.89 -13.05
CA PRO A 56 -4.93 21.67 -11.98
C PRO A 56 -5.65 21.14 -10.73
N PHE A 57 -5.11 20.06 -10.16
CA PHE A 57 -5.66 19.39 -8.98
C PHE A 57 -5.97 20.36 -7.84
N MET A 58 -5.06 21.30 -7.56
CA MET A 58 -5.22 22.28 -6.48
C MET A 58 -6.48 23.13 -6.63
N LYS A 59 -6.89 23.49 -7.86
CA LYS A 59 -8.10 24.28 -8.10
C LYS A 59 -9.35 23.53 -7.65
N TYR A 60 -9.43 22.23 -7.94
CA TYR A 60 -10.56 21.39 -7.53
C TYR A 60 -10.61 21.22 -6.01
N ILE A 61 -9.46 20.97 -5.41
CA ILE A 61 -9.33 20.69 -3.98
C ILE A 61 -9.73 21.89 -3.13
N MET A 62 -9.30 23.10 -3.50
CA MET A 62 -9.63 24.32 -2.77
C MET A 62 -11.13 24.58 -2.67
N SER A 63 -11.94 24.13 -3.64
CA SER A 63 -13.39 24.34 -3.64
C SER A 63 -14.20 23.17 -3.09
N ASN A 64 -13.71 21.94 -3.19
CA ASN A 64 -14.53 20.73 -2.96
C ASN A 64 -14.11 19.91 -1.73
N THR A 65 -13.14 20.39 -0.94
CA THR A 65 -12.59 19.61 0.17
C THR A 65 -12.52 20.37 1.48
N THR A 66 -12.65 19.64 2.58
CA THR A 66 -12.57 20.16 3.96
C THR A 66 -11.12 20.39 4.41
N CYS A 67 -10.14 19.76 3.78
CA CYS A 67 -8.72 19.84 4.17
C CYS A 67 -7.97 21.05 3.58
N GLY A 68 -8.59 21.80 2.66
CA GLY A 68 -8.00 23.02 2.09
C GLY A 68 -6.70 22.75 1.33
N ALA A 69 -5.65 23.54 1.56
CA ALA A 69 -4.36 23.45 0.87
C ALA A 69 -3.36 22.45 1.47
N LYS A 70 -3.72 21.74 2.55
CA LYS A 70 -2.80 20.81 3.24
C LYS A 70 -2.97 19.39 2.71
N TRP A 71 -2.47 19.15 1.51
CA TRP A 71 -2.50 17.84 0.85
C TRP A 71 -1.10 17.24 0.80
N ASP A 72 -0.92 16.16 1.55
CA ASP A 72 0.29 15.35 1.57
C ASP A 72 -0.10 13.90 1.88
N ARG A 73 0.81 12.96 1.68
CA ARG A 73 0.62 11.56 2.07
C ARG A 73 0.40 11.47 3.58
N LYS A 74 -0.77 10.98 3.99
CA LYS A 74 -1.07 10.66 5.39
C LYS A 74 -0.95 9.16 5.62
N LEU A 75 -0.04 8.77 6.51
CA LEU A 75 0.09 7.39 6.99
C LEU A 75 -1.01 7.05 8.03
N VAL A 76 -1.50 8.09 8.72
CA VAL A 76 -2.54 7.99 9.76
C VAL A 76 -3.93 7.89 9.09
N PRO A 77 -4.81 7.00 9.57
CA PRO A 77 -6.18 6.91 9.08
C PRO A 77 -6.93 8.24 9.22
N ILE A 78 -7.81 8.52 8.26
CA ILE A 78 -8.70 9.67 8.33
C ILE A 78 -9.92 9.39 9.20
N ASN A 79 -10.42 10.42 9.87
CA ASN A 79 -11.62 10.37 10.73
C ASN A 79 -12.86 10.93 10.02
N GLU A 80 -12.65 11.66 8.92
CA GLU A 80 -13.69 12.29 8.11
C GLU A 80 -13.33 12.17 6.63
N PRO A 81 -14.33 12.07 5.72
CA PRO A 81 -14.12 12.14 4.29
C PRO A 81 -13.51 13.48 3.88
N PHE A 82 -12.72 13.47 2.81
CA PHE A 82 -12.03 14.69 2.36
C PHE A 82 -12.94 15.70 1.66
N THR A 83 -14.11 15.30 1.16
CA THR A 83 -14.96 16.16 0.33
C THR A 83 -16.04 16.87 1.15
N THR A 84 -16.44 18.06 0.72
CA THR A 84 -17.58 18.81 1.29
C THR A 84 -18.95 18.31 0.84
N ALA A 85 -18.99 17.24 0.04
CA ALA A 85 -20.23 16.64 -0.44
C ALA A 85 -21.12 16.17 0.71
N THR A 86 -22.44 16.25 0.51
CA THR A 86 -23.41 15.71 1.46
C THR A 86 -23.41 14.18 1.36
N PHE A 87 -22.97 13.53 2.43
CA PHE A 87 -22.97 12.08 2.55
C PHE A 87 -24.15 11.59 3.36
N ASN A 88 -24.72 10.45 2.96
CA ASN A 88 -25.50 9.64 3.90
C ASN A 88 -24.54 8.80 4.79
N GLU A 89 -25.07 8.21 5.87
CA GLU A 89 -24.26 7.48 6.84
C GLU A 89 -23.46 6.32 6.20
N GLN A 90 -24.08 5.59 5.27
CA GLN A 90 -23.43 4.48 4.56
C GLN A 90 -22.25 4.96 3.72
N GLN A 91 -22.43 6.03 2.95
CA GLN A 91 -21.37 6.61 2.12
C GLN A 91 -20.23 7.17 2.97
N TYR A 92 -20.54 7.74 4.13
CA TYR A 92 -19.55 8.21 5.09
C TYR A 92 -18.66 7.06 5.57
N GLN A 93 -19.27 5.95 5.99
CA GLN A 93 -18.52 4.77 6.44
C GLN A 93 -17.71 4.13 5.29
N LEU A 94 -18.28 4.07 4.09
CA LEU A 94 -17.58 3.56 2.90
C LEU A 94 -16.36 4.40 2.55
N ALA A 95 -16.45 5.73 2.61
CA ALA A 95 -15.32 6.61 2.34
C ALA A 95 -14.14 6.36 3.30
N LEU A 96 -14.43 6.16 4.59
CA LEU A 96 -13.40 5.82 5.58
C LEU A 96 -12.81 4.43 5.34
N ALA A 97 -13.64 3.43 5.00
CA ALA A 97 -13.19 2.08 4.70
C ALA A 97 -12.31 2.03 3.45
N LEU A 98 -12.67 2.76 2.40
CA LEU A 98 -11.88 2.88 1.17
C LEU A 98 -10.53 3.52 1.44
N PHE A 99 -10.47 4.58 2.25
CA PHE A 99 -9.18 5.18 2.61
C PHE A 99 -8.27 4.18 3.31
N LYS A 100 -8.81 3.43 4.29
CA LYS A 100 -8.06 2.38 4.98
C LYS A 100 -7.55 1.32 4.00
N LEU A 101 -8.42 0.85 3.09
CA LEU A 101 -8.06 -0.15 2.08
C LEU A 101 -6.90 0.33 1.19
N VAL A 102 -6.99 1.55 0.64
CA VAL A 102 -5.94 2.11 -0.22
C VAL A 102 -4.63 2.27 0.55
N ASN A 103 -4.70 2.80 1.78
CA ASN A 103 -3.53 2.98 2.63
C ASN A 103 -2.85 1.63 2.94
N THR A 104 -3.62 0.61 3.31
CA THR A 104 -3.12 -0.75 3.58
C THR A 104 -2.45 -1.37 2.36
N ASN A 105 -3.07 -1.31 1.17
CA ASN A 105 -2.47 -1.88 -0.04
C ASN A 105 -1.19 -1.16 -0.48
N MET A 106 -1.08 0.16 -0.26
CA MET A 106 0.16 0.89 -0.53
C MET A 106 1.33 0.45 0.37
N PHE A 107 1.08 -0.07 1.58
CA PHE A 107 2.14 -0.52 2.48
C PHE A 107 2.68 -1.91 2.16
N PHE A 108 1.91 -2.76 1.46
CA PHE A 108 2.33 -4.11 1.11
C PHE A 108 3.11 -4.20 -0.21
N SER A 109 3.29 -3.08 -0.92
CA SER A 109 4.01 -3.02 -2.20
C SER A 109 5.49 -2.59 -2.06
N GLN A 110 6.04 -2.58 -0.85
CA GLN A 110 7.48 -2.38 -0.59
C GLN A 110 8.12 -3.66 -0.06
#